data_AF-A0A166CGG3-F1
#
_entry.id   AF-A0A166CGG3-F1
#
_cell.length_a   1.000
_cell.length_b   1.000
_cell.length_c   1.000
_cell.angle_alpha   90.00
_cell.angle_beta   90.00
_cell.angle_gamma   90.00
#
_symmetry.space_group_name_H-M   'P 1'
#
loop_
_entity.id
_entity.type
_entity.pdbx_description
1 polymer ?
#
loop_
_entity_poly.entity_id
_entity_poly.type
_entity_poly.pdbx_seq_one_letter_code
_entity_poly.pdbx_strand_id
1 'polypeptide(L)'
;MDNDYWSRNNWKYMSQIELKRLAIKCFFMGEFFGLIFSFVVYSILNVFWSILFFILGSTLFSLYFSIISYKRDWFDNKFGFFYYKNGIFYRISYQGILIFMVSISIVLPFFIFPTALIQGNIYGAFSFSLSAAFPAIFMLLRLNVFSEKITMENNFNDEDSGYMPIPYFLLGISLSTHLIGISLMHLFESIFLNNNFLNNNLLIFIISLLIVCFSLSPDIANKILPFDLKTTDGLLKFFIISFSLFVGGLILLMHCY
;
A
#
# COMPACT_ATOMS: atom_id res chain seq x y z
N MET A 1 24.36 -10.06 31.48
CA MET A 1 24.24 -11.26 30.62
C MET A 1 23.03 -11.18 29.66
N ASP A 2 22.34 -10.05 29.55
CA ASP A 2 21.11 -9.94 28.73
C ASP A 2 21.27 -9.25 27.36
N ASN A 3 22.40 -8.61 27.06
CA ASN A 3 22.57 -7.89 25.79
C ASN A 3 22.79 -8.81 24.57
N ASP A 4 23.31 -10.03 24.80
CA ASP A 4 23.66 -10.96 23.73
C ASP A 4 22.46 -11.76 23.21
N TYR A 5 21.42 -11.96 24.02
CA TYR A 5 20.24 -12.73 23.64
C TYR A 5 19.33 -11.92 22.70
N TRP A 6 19.20 -10.62 22.96
CA TRP A 6 18.42 -9.70 22.12
C TRP A 6 19.14 -9.31 20.82
N SER A 7 20.48 -9.31 20.80
CA SER A 7 21.23 -9.05 19.56
C SER A 7 21.15 -10.22 18.57
N ARG A 8 21.19 -11.47 19.05
CA ARG A 8 21.12 -12.68 18.19
C ARG A 8 19.77 -12.91 17.53
N ASN A 9 18.68 -12.48 18.16
CA ASN A 9 17.33 -12.62 17.60
C ASN A 9 16.89 -11.44 16.72
N ASN A 10 17.74 -10.42 16.56
CA ASN A 10 17.39 -9.26 15.76
C ASN A 10 17.54 -9.60 14.27
N TRP A 11 16.49 -9.39 13.48
CA TRP A 11 16.45 -9.79 12.07
C TRP A 11 17.63 -9.21 11.27
N LYS A 12 18.17 -8.05 11.66
CA LYS A 12 19.37 -7.48 11.03
C LYS A 12 20.63 -8.36 11.12
N TYR A 13 20.81 -9.12 12.20
CA TYR A 13 22.03 -9.87 12.46
C TYR A 13 21.96 -11.34 12.09
N MET A 14 20.83 -11.81 11.58
CA MET A 14 20.68 -13.19 11.14
C MET A 14 21.69 -13.52 10.03
N SER A 15 22.31 -14.69 10.16
CA SER A 15 23.20 -15.28 9.16
C SER A 15 22.44 -15.68 7.89
N GLN A 16 23.14 -15.87 6.78
CA GLN A 16 22.52 -16.27 5.51
C GLN A 16 21.75 -17.61 5.60
N ILE A 17 22.23 -18.55 6.43
CA ILE A 17 21.53 -19.83 6.68
C ILE A 17 20.22 -19.59 7.43
N GLU A 18 20.22 -18.71 8.43
CA GLU A 18 19.03 -18.35 9.19
C GLU A 18 18.02 -17.58 8.32
N LEU A 19 18.48 -16.65 7.48
CA LEU A 19 17.63 -15.94 6.53
C LEU A 19 16.97 -16.88 5.52
N LYS A 20 17.70 -17.88 5.01
CA LYS A 20 17.12 -18.91 4.14
C LYS A 20 16.02 -19.69 4.86
N ARG A 21 16.24 -20.09 6.11
CA ARG A 21 15.23 -20.78 6.94
C ARG A 21 14.04 -19.87 7.23
N LEU A 22 14.27 -18.59 7.52
CA LEU A 22 13.21 -17.60 7.72
C LEU A 22 12.37 -17.44 6.46
N ALA A 23 12.98 -17.28 5.29
CA ALA A 23 12.28 -17.16 4.01
C ALA A 23 11.38 -18.37 3.74
N ILE A 24 11.88 -19.59 3.96
CA ILE A 24 11.07 -20.81 3.81
C ILE A 24 9.88 -20.81 4.79
N LYS A 25 10.09 -20.43 6.05
CA LYS A 25 9.02 -20.32 7.04
C LYS A 25 7.98 -19.27 6.63
N CYS A 26 8.43 -18.09 6.20
CA CYS A 26 7.54 -17.02 5.73
C CYS A 26 6.71 -17.46 4.53
N PHE A 27 7.30 -18.22 3.60
CA PHE A 27 6.57 -18.77 2.47
C PHE A 27 5.41 -19.67 2.94
N PHE A 28 5.70 -20.70 3.72
CA PHE A 28 4.67 -21.63 4.19
C PHE A 28 3.64 -20.98 5.11
N MET A 29 4.07 -20.02 5.94
CA MET A 29 3.15 -19.27 6.81
C MET A 29 2.21 -18.38 6.00
N GLY A 30 2.71 -17.71 4.95
CA GLY A 30 1.88 -16.92 4.05
C GLY A 30 0.87 -17.78 3.28
N GLU A 31 1.27 -18.96 2.79
CA GLU A 31 0.35 -19.90 2.15
C GLU A 31 -0.72 -20.43 3.11
N PHE A 32 -0.33 -20.77 4.33
CA PHE A 32 -1.27 -21.23 5.35
C PHE A 32 -2.33 -20.18 5.66
N PHE A 33 -1.93 -18.92 5.86
CA PHE A 33 -2.88 -17.83 6.04
C PHE A 33 -3.71 -17.55 4.80
N GLY A 34 -3.10 -17.66 3.61
CA GLY A 34 -3.79 -17.55 2.33
C GLY A 34 -4.93 -18.55 2.19
N LEU A 35 -4.66 -19.81 2.54
CA LEU A 35 -5.67 -20.87 2.54
C LEU A 35 -6.80 -20.58 3.53
N ILE A 36 -6.47 -20.17 4.77
CA ILE A 36 -7.48 -19.79 5.77
C ILE A 36 -8.36 -18.65 5.23
N PHE A 37 -7.75 -17.58 4.72
CA PHE A 37 -8.48 -16.44 4.18
C PHE A 37 -9.33 -16.84 2.98
N SER A 38 -8.82 -17.69 2.09
CA SER A 38 -9.56 -18.19 0.93
C SER A 38 -10.82 -18.96 1.36
N PHE A 39 -10.72 -19.77 2.42
CA PHE A 39 -11.86 -20.51 2.96
C PHE A 39 -12.88 -19.59 3.63
N VAL A 40 -12.42 -18.59 4.40
CA VAL A 40 -13.30 -17.57 5.00
C VAL A 40 -14.06 -16.82 3.92
N VAL A 41 -13.37 -16.33 2.89
CA VAL A 41 -14.00 -15.57 1.81
C VAL A 41 -14.92 -16.43 0.96
N TYR A 42 -14.54 -17.67 0.67
CA TYR A 42 -15.44 -18.63 0.04
C TYR A 42 -16.71 -18.85 0.86
N SER A 43 -16.59 -18.99 2.18
CA SER A 43 -17.74 -19.18 3.07
C SER A 43 -18.68 -17.97 3.07
N ILE A 44 -18.15 -16.76 2.86
CA ILE A 44 -18.94 -15.51 2.83
C ILE A 44 -19.56 -15.28 1.45
N LEU A 45 -18.77 -15.41 0.37
CA LEU A 45 -19.18 -15.06 -0.99
C LEU A 45 -19.84 -16.24 -1.73
N ASN A 46 -19.61 -17.47 -1.29
CA ASN A 46 -20.03 -18.71 -1.93
C ASN A 46 -19.63 -18.82 -3.42
N VAL A 47 -18.45 -18.28 -3.78
CA VAL A 47 -17.93 -18.31 -5.15
C VAL A 47 -16.65 -19.12 -5.21
N PHE A 48 -16.69 -20.30 -5.86
CA PHE A 48 -15.53 -21.18 -5.95
C PHE A 48 -14.30 -20.51 -6.56
N TRP A 49 -14.49 -19.68 -7.60
CA TRP A 49 -13.41 -18.97 -8.27
C TRP A 49 -12.67 -17.99 -7.34
N SER A 50 -13.31 -17.48 -6.28
CA SER A 50 -12.62 -16.61 -5.31
C SER A 50 -11.49 -17.36 -4.60
N ILE A 51 -11.63 -18.67 -4.37
CA ILE A 51 -10.57 -19.49 -3.75
C ILE A 51 -9.30 -19.45 -4.61
N LEU A 52 -9.44 -19.67 -5.92
CA LEU A 52 -8.31 -19.71 -6.84
C LEU A 52 -7.56 -18.37 -6.88
N PHE A 53 -8.27 -17.26 -6.99
CA PHE A 53 -7.65 -15.93 -6.96
C PHE A 53 -6.96 -15.64 -5.62
N PHE A 54 -7.58 -16.02 -4.50
CA PHE A 54 -6.99 -15.83 -3.18
C PHE A 54 -5.71 -16.65 -2.98
N ILE A 55 -5.69 -17.91 -3.44
CA ILE A 55 -4.49 -18.76 -3.41
C ILE A 55 -3.39 -18.15 -4.28
N LEU A 56 -3.70 -17.72 -5.51
CA LEU A 56 -2.72 -17.07 -6.38
C LEU A 56 -2.14 -15.80 -5.74
N GLY A 57 -3.00 -14.96 -5.16
CA GLY A 57 -2.59 -13.78 -4.43
C GLY A 57 -1.69 -14.10 -3.23
N SER A 58 -2.05 -15.11 -2.42
CA SER A 58 -1.24 -15.53 -1.27
C SER A 58 0.09 -16.13 -1.68
N THR A 59 0.15 -16.83 -2.81
CA THR A 59 1.42 -17.35 -3.33
C THR A 59 2.35 -16.24 -3.78
N LEU A 60 1.84 -15.24 -4.50
CA LEU A 60 2.63 -14.08 -4.89
C LEU A 60 3.12 -13.28 -3.66
N PHE A 61 2.25 -13.11 -2.66
CA PHE A 61 2.63 -12.51 -1.37
C PHE A 61 3.79 -13.26 -0.72
N SER A 62 3.60 -14.57 -0.56
CA SER A 62 4.51 -15.46 0.15
C SER A 62 5.86 -15.50 -0.54
N LEU A 63 5.88 -15.58 -1.87
CA LEU A 63 7.10 -15.52 -2.67
C LEU A 63 7.83 -14.19 -2.47
N TYR A 64 7.12 -13.06 -2.63
CA TYR A 64 7.74 -11.74 -2.55
C TYR A 64 8.27 -11.44 -1.14
N PHE A 65 7.49 -11.75 -0.11
CA PHE A 65 7.91 -11.60 1.29
C PHE A 65 9.13 -12.49 1.62
N SER A 66 9.17 -13.70 1.05
CA SER A 66 10.32 -14.61 1.19
C SER A 66 11.57 -14.09 0.49
N ILE A 67 11.40 -13.47 -0.69
CA ILE A 67 12.50 -12.80 -1.41
C ILE A 67 13.04 -11.63 -0.60
N ILE A 68 12.18 -10.78 -0.01
CA ILE A 68 12.60 -9.69 0.88
C ILE A 68 13.38 -10.26 2.07
N SER A 69 12.85 -11.32 2.70
CA SER A 69 13.47 -11.97 3.84
C SER A 69 14.85 -12.53 3.51
N TYR A 70 14.97 -13.24 2.39
CA TYR A 70 16.23 -13.85 1.95
C TYR A 70 17.26 -12.81 1.48
N LYS A 71 16.84 -11.83 0.67
CA LYS A 71 17.70 -10.77 0.12
C LYS A 71 17.76 -9.53 1.01
N ARG A 72 17.51 -9.67 2.32
CA ARG A 72 17.51 -8.59 3.31
C ARG A 72 18.67 -7.61 3.12
N ASP A 73 19.90 -8.11 3.02
CA ASP A 73 21.11 -7.28 2.92
C ASP A 73 21.13 -6.42 1.65
N TRP A 74 20.63 -6.95 0.54
CA TRP A 74 20.51 -6.19 -0.69
C TRP A 74 19.48 -5.07 -0.56
N PHE A 75 18.34 -5.34 0.09
CA PHE A 75 17.32 -4.32 0.37
C PHE A 75 17.84 -3.27 1.36
N ASP A 76 18.59 -3.67 2.39
CA ASP A 76 19.18 -2.75 3.37
C ASP A 76 20.19 -1.81 2.71
N ASN A 77 21.10 -2.36 1.90
CA ASN A 77 22.11 -1.58 1.19
C ASN A 77 21.50 -0.61 0.17
N LYS A 78 20.40 -1.00 -0.50
CA LYS A 78 19.80 -0.20 -1.58
C LYS A 78 18.81 0.83 -1.06
N PHE A 79 18.07 0.52 0.00
CA PHE A 79 16.90 1.30 0.43
C PHE A 79 16.93 1.69 1.91
N GLY A 80 18.01 1.40 2.66
CA GLY A 80 18.11 1.75 4.07
C GLY A 80 17.03 1.06 4.91
N PHE A 81 16.90 -0.26 4.75
CA PHE A 81 15.82 -1.07 5.31
C PHE A 81 15.76 -1.04 6.85
N PHE A 82 16.91 -0.91 7.51
CA PHE A 82 17.03 -0.72 8.96
C PHE A 82 17.65 0.63 9.31
N TYR A 83 17.14 1.27 10.36
CA TYR A 83 17.79 2.41 11.00
C TYR A 83 18.18 2.08 12.44
N TYR A 84 19.17 2.81 12.95
CA TYR A 84 19.69 2.66 14.29
C TYR A 84 18.95 3.61 15.24
N LYS A 85 18.35 3.08 16.32
CA LYS A 85 17.71 3.90 17.37
C LYS A 85 18.43 3.70 18.70
N ASN A 86 18.87 4.81 19.30
CA ASN A 86 19.41 4.92 20.67
C ASN A 86 20.41 3.82 21.06
N GLY A 87 21.46 3.60 20.25
CA GLY A 87 22.62 2.84 20.73
C GLY A 87 22.46 1.31 20.83
N ILE A 88 21.25 0.76 20.69
CA ILE A 88 20.97 -0.60 21.18
C ILE A 88 20.09 -1.42 20.21
N PHE A 89 19.21 -0.79 19.40
CA PHE A 89 18.26 -1.55 18.56
C PHE A 89 18.12 -1.03 17.13
N TYR A 90 18.16 -1.96 16.17
CA TYR A 90 17.76 -1.70 14.79
C TYR A 90 16.25 -1.88 14.64
N ARG A 91 15.60 -0.90 14.00
CA ARG A 91 14.18 -0.94 13.62
C ARG A 91 14.03 -0.83 12.11
N ILE A 92 12.93 -1.35 11.58
CA ILE A 92 12.58 -1.21 10.16
C ILE A 92 12.30 0.27 9.88
N SER A 93 12.95 0.84 8.88
CA SER A 93 12.74 2.24 8.45
C SER A 93 11.38 2.40 7.75
N TYR A 94 10.91 3.64 7.61
CA TYR A 94 9.71 3.91 6.82
C TYR A 94 9.85 3.46 5.37
N GLN A 95 11.06 3.52 4.80
CA GLN A 95 11.36 2.95 3.49
C GLN A 95 11.21 1.41 3.48
N GLY A 96 11.69 0.74 4.54
CA GLY A 96 11.48 -0.69 4.74
C GLY A 96 10.01 -1.08 4.86
N ILE A 97 9.20 -0.29 5.59
CA ILE A 97 7.75 -0.49 5.69
C ILE A 97 7.08 -0.39 4.31
N LEU A 98 7.50 0.55 3.47
CA LEU A 98 6.96 0.70 2.11
C LEU A 98 7.25 -0.49 1.21
N ILE A 99 8.45 -1.08 1.31
CA ILE A 99 8.80 -2.30 0.58
C ILE A 99 7.86 -3.45 0.98
N PHE A 100 7.50 -3.55 2.26
CA PHE A 100 6.49 -4.51 2.68
C PHE A 100 5.08 -4.20 2.17
N MET A 101 4.68 -2.92 2.11
CA MET A 101 3.39 -2.52 1.54
C MET A 101 3.26 -2.86 0.06
N VAL A 102 4.35 -2.80 -0.72
CA VAL A 102 4.35 -3.28 -2.11
C VAL A 102 3.94 -4.75 -2.17
N SER A 103 4.43 -5.57 -1.23
CA SER A 103 4.01 -6.97 -1.08
C SER A 103 2.49 -7.08 -0.93
N ILE A 104 1.89 -6.26 -0.06
CA ILE A 104 0.45 -6.24 0.20
C ILE A 104 -0.32 -5.78 -1.04
N SER A 105 0.15 -4.73 -1.73
CA SER A 105 -0.50 -4.22 -2.94
C SER A 105 -0.44 -5.17 -4.13
N ILE A 106 0.47 -6.12 -4.18
CA ILE A 106 0.44 -7.18 -5.20
C ILE A 106 -0.75 -8.13 -4.97
N VAL A 107 -1.16 -8.31 -3.71
CA VAL A 107 -2.24 -9.25 -3.33
C VAL A 107 -3.62 -8.63 -3.44
N LEU A 108 -3.75 -7.35 -3.07
CA LEU A 108 -5.04 -6.65 -3.05
C LEU A 108 -5.83 -6.79 -4.38
N PRO A 109 -5.23 -6.69 -5.58
CA PRO A 109 -5.89 -6.97 -6.84
C PRO A 109 -6.58 -8.34 -6.88
N PHE A 110 -5.91 -9.40 -6.42
CA PHE A 110 -6.45 -10.76 -6.42
C PHE A 110 -7.60 -10.93 -5.44
N PHE A 111 -7.62 -10.17 -4.36
CA PHE A 111 -8.73 -10.18 -3.41
C PHE A 111 -9.94 -9.39 -3.91
N ILE A 112 -9.70 -8.24 -4.56
CA ILE A 112 -10.75 -7.34 -5.05
C ILE A 112 -11.39 -7.84 -6.34
N PHE A 113 -10.62 -8.48 -7.22
CA PHE A 113 -11.08 -8.97 -8.52
C PHE A 113 -12.35 -9.84 -8.44
N PRO A 114 -12.39 -10.95 -7.65
CA PRO A 114 -13.58 -11.79 -7.58
C PRO A 114 -14.79 -11.05 -6.97
N THR A 115 -14.59 -10.20 -5.96
CA THR A 115 -15.69 -9.42 -5.38
C THR A 115 -16.29 -8.43 -6.37
N ALA A 116 -15.44 -7.75 -7.13
CA ALA A 116 -15.86 -6.78 -8.14
C ALA A 116 -16.50 -7.45 -9.35
N LEU A 117 -16.08 -8.67 -9.72
CA LEU A 117 -16.76 -9.46 -10.74
C LEU A 117 -18.19 -9.86 -10.34
N ILE A 118 -18.43 -10.15 -9.06
CA ILE A 118 -19.77 -10.53 -8.57
C ILE A 118 -20.70 -9.32 -8.55
N GLN A 119 -20.19 -8.16 -8.13
CA GLN A 119 -21.00 -6.94 -7.97
C GLN A 119 -21.19 -6.17 -9.28
N GLY A 120 -20.28 -6.32 -10.23
CA GLY A 120 -20.26 -5.55 -11.47
C GLY A 120 -19.90 -6.40 -12.67
N ASN A 121 -19.16 -5.81 -13.60
CA ASN A 121 -18.72 -6.47 -14.82
C ASN A 121 -17.20 -6.67 -14.82
N ILE A 122 -16.69 -7.31 -15.88
CA ILE A 122 -15.27 -7.57 -16.05
C ILE A 122 -14.43 -6.28 -16.06
N TYR A 123 -14.96 -5.18 -16.60
CA TYR A 123 -14.30 -3.88 -16.63
C TYR A 123 -14.14 -3.31 -15.22
N GLY A 124 -15.20 -3.38 -14.40
CA GLY A 124 -15.15 -3.02 -12.98
C GLY A 124 -14.10 -3.84 -12.24
N ALA A 125 -14.10 -5.17 -12.42
CA ALA A 125 -13.13 -6.04 -11.78
C ALA A 125 -11.68 -5.67 -12.08
N PHE A 126 -11.34 -5.41 -13.35
CA PHE A 126 -10.00 -4.93 -13.72
C PHE A 126 -9.69 -3.55 -13.14
N SER A 127 -10.64 -2.61 -13.22
CA SER A 127 -10.44 -1.24 -12.76
C SER A 127 -10.22 -1.14 -11.26
N PHE A 128 -11.08 -1.78 -10.46
CA PHE A 128 -10.93 -1.82 -8.99
C PHE A 128 -9.64 -2.55 -8.59
N SER A 129 -9.27 -3.62 -9.28
CA SER A 129 -8.03 -4.34 -9.01
C SER A 129 -6.77 -3.52 -9.31
N LEU A 130 -6.72 -2.85 -10.47
CA LEU A 130 -5.61 -1.96 -10.84
C LEU A 130 -5.48 -0.77 -9.89
N SER A 131 -6.62 -0.14 -9.55
CA SER A 131 -6.64 0.97 -8.63
C SER A 131 -6.17 0.59 -7.22
N ALA A 132 -6.40 -0.65 -6.75
CA ALA A 132 -5.90 -1.10 -5.46
C ALA A 132 -4.37 -1.29 -5.40
N ALA A 133 -3.74 -1.60 -6.54
CA ALA A 133 -2.28 -1.70 -6.63
C ALA A 133 -1.59 -0.33 -6.72
N PHE A 134 -2.28 0.69 -7.24
CA PHE A 134 -1.73 2.00 -7.53
C PHE A 134 -1.02 2.67 -6.33
N PRO A 135 -1.59 2.70 -5.10
CA PRO A 135 -0.99 3.41 -3.98
C PRO A 135 0.43 2.97 -3.62
N ALA A 136 0.69 1.66 -3.49
CA ALA A 136 2.05 1.22 -3.16
C ALA A 136 3.04 1.49 -4.29
N ILE A 137 2.63 1.34 -5.55
CA ILE A 137 3.49 1.63 -6.70
C ILE A 137 3.87 3.11 -6.69
N PHE A 138 2.89 3.99 -6.48
CA PHE A 138 3.12 5.43 -6.43
C PHE A 138 4.03 5.83 -5.25
N MET A 139 3.77 5.29 -4.05
CA MET A 139 4.61 5.54 -2.89
C MET A 139 6.03 4.97 -3.04
N LEU A 140 6.20 3.83 -3.72
CA LEU A 140 7.49 3.24 -4.03
C LEU A 140 8.30 4.14 -4.98
N LEU A 141 7.68 4.73 -6.00
CA LEU A 141 8.33 5.72 -6.87
C LEU A 141 8.81 6.95 -6.10
N ARG A 142 8.21 7.22 -4.93
CA ARG A 142 8.53 8.33 -4.04
C ARG A 142 9.19 7.90 -2.74
N LEU A 143 9.86 6.73 -2.72
CA LEU A 143 10.46 6.17 -1.50
C LEU A 143 11.38 7.16 -0.75
N ASN A 144 12.07 8.03 -1.48
CA ASN A 144 12.97 9.02 -0.90
C ASN A 144 12.26 10.08 -0.06
N VAL A 145 10.98 10.34 -0.30
CA VAL A 145 10.16 11.23 0.54
C VAL A 145 10.06 10.69 1.97
N PHE A 146 10.03 9.37 2.12
CA PHE A 146 9.92 8.66 3.39
C PHE A 146 11.29 8.30 3.99
N SER A 147 12.38 8.89 3.47
CA SER A 147 13.74 8.65 3.95
C SER A 147 14.10 9.40 5.24
N GLU A 148 13.24 10.33 5.66
CA GLU A 148 13.52 11.15 6.85
C GLU A 148 13.76 10.26 8.07
N LYS A 149 14.98 10.38 8.61
CA LYS A 149 15.33 9.79 9.88
C LYS A 149 14.40 10.41 10.90
N ILE A 150 13.78 9.56 11.71
CA ILE A 150 13.15 10.00 12.95
C ILE A 150 14.25 10.68 13.77
N THR A 151 14.41 11.99 13.63
CA THR A 151 15.25 12.83 14.48
C THR A 151 14.49 13.03 15.78
N MET A 152 14.33 11.94 16.54
CA MET A 152 14.07 12.04 17.98
C MET A 152 15.40 12.42 18.66
N GLU A 153 16.00 13.53 18.25
CA GLU A 153 17.08 14.18 18.98
C GLU A 153 16.47 15.35 19.77
N ASN A 154 16.14 15.04 21.02
CA ASN A 154 16.21 15.96 22.16
C ASN A 154 15.31 17.22 22.18
N ASN A 155 14.05 17.16 21.75
CA ASN A 155 13.06 18.13 22.22
C ASN A 155 11.71 17.44 22.46
N PHE A 156 11.29 17.40 23.72
CA PHE A 156 10.03 16.79 24.19
C PHE A 156 8.77 17.58 23.81
N ASN A 157 8.92 18.61 22.98
CA ASN A 157 7.82 19.46 22.54
C ASN A 157 7.90 19.51 21.00
N ASP A 158 6.88 18.92 20.36
CA ASP A 158 6.71 18.67 18.93
C ASP A 158 7.52 17.48 18.37
N GLU A 159 6.93 16.29 18.52
CA GLU A 159 7.42 15.03 17.96
C GLU A 159 7.35 15.06 16.42
N ASP A 160 8.46 15.49 15.80
CA ASP A 160 8.63 15.44 14.35
C ASP A 160 8.78 13.97 13.91
N SER A 161 7.65 13.34 13.61
CA SER A 161 7.54 11.89 13.38
C SER A 161 7.94 11.45 11.97
N GLY A 162 8.25 12.42 11.10
CA GLY A 162 8.42 12.25 9.67
C GLY A 162 7.12 11.87 8.95
N TYR A 163 7.17 11.66 7.64
CA TYR A 163 5.99 11.19 6.90
C TYR A 163 5.72 9.70 7.19
N MET A 164 4.67 9.40 7.94
CA MET A 164 4.29 8.02 8.30
C MET A 164 3.69 7.26 7.11
N PRO A 165 4.32 6.21 6.55
CA PRO A 165 3.85 5.57 5.31
C PRO A 165 2.51 4.83 5.47
N ILE A 166 2.23 4.23 6.64
CA ILE A 166 1.02 3.41 6.86
C ILE A 166 -0.27 4.22 6.69
N PRO A 167 -0.46 5.37 7.36
CA PRO A 167 -1.60 6.24 7.12
C PRO A 167 -1.81 6.58 5.64
N TYR A 168 -0.77 7.07 4.94
CA TYR A 168 -0.90 7.44 3.53
C TYR A 168 -1.28 6.25 2.65
N PHE A 169 -0.73 5.06 2.92
CA PHE A 169 -1.08 3.86 2.17
C PHE A 169 -2.55 3.46 2.31
N LEU A 170 -3.08 3.44 3.55
CA LEU A 170 -4.49 3.12 3.81
C LEU A 170 -5.42 4.15 3.17
N LEU A 171 -5.10 5.43 3.32
CA LEU A 171 -5.83 6.52 2.70
C LEU A 171 -5.80 6.41 1.17
N GLY A 172 -4.64 6.12 0.60
CA GLY A 172 -4.44 5.89 -0.82
C GLY A 172 -5.27 4.73 -1.36
N ILE A 173 -5.31 3.58 -0.67
CA ILE A 173 -6.16 2.44 -1.07
C ILE A 173 -7.63 2.86 -1.10
N SER A 174 -8.11 3.51 -0.03
CA SER A 174 -9.50 3.95 0.06
C SER A 174 -9.87 4.89 -1.08
N LEU A 175 -9.06 5.93 -1.31
CA LEU A 175 -9.31 6.91 -2.36
C LEU A 175 -9.18 6.32 -3.77
N SER A 176 -8.12 5.54 -4.00
CA SER A 176 -7.82 4.97 -5.31
C SER A 176 -8.89 3.99 -5.74
N THR A 177 -9.27 3.05 -4.87
CA THR A 177 -10.30 2.05 -5.20
C THR A 177 -11.62 2.69 -5.60
N HIS A 178 -12.02 3.80 -4.98
CA HIS A 178 -13.27 4.46 -5.31
C HIS A 178 -13.11 5.44 -6.48
N LEU A 179 -12.25 6.44 -6.39
CA LEU A 179 -12.14 7.48 -7.42
C LEU A 179 -11.54 6.93 -8.71
N ILE A 180 -10.36 6.31 -8.64
CA ILE A 180 -9.69 5.74 -9.81
C ILE A 180 -10.44 4.49 -10.28
N GLY A 181 -10.90 3.62 -9.37
CA GLY A 181 -11.63 2.40 -9.76
C GLY A 181 -12.92 2.69 -10.52
N ILE A 182 -13.78 3.58 -10.03
CA ILE A 182 -15.04 3.93 -10.70
C ILE A 182 -14.77 4.66 -12.03
N SER A 183 -13.90 5.67 -12.04
CA SER A 183 -13.61 6.42 -13.26
C SER A 183 -12.94 5.56 -14.34
N LEU A 184 -12.05 4.65 -13.95
CA LEU A 184 -11.41 3.71 -14.87
C LEU A 184 -12.39 2.66 -15.40
N MET A 185 -13.33 2.19 -14.59
CA MET A 185 -14.41 1.28 -15.03
C MET A 185 -15.20 1.92 -16.18
N HIS A 186 -15.71 3.13 -15.99
CA HIS A 186 -16.46 3.82 -17.03
C HIS A 186 -15.61 4.21 -18.25
N LEU A 187 -14.32 4.48 -18.06
CA LEU A 187 -13.39 4.68 -19.16
C LEU A 187 -13.22 3.39 -19.98
N PHE A 188 -13.07 2.24 -19.33
CA PHE A 188 -13.01 0.95 -20.03
C PHE A 188 -14.31 0.63 -20.76
N GLU A 189 -15.46 0.85 -20.13
CA GLU A 189 -16.75 0.68 -20.80
C GLU A 189 -16.88 1.60 -22.02
N SER A 190 -16.50 2.88 -21.91
CA SER A 190 -16.58 3.78 -23.06
C SER A 190 -15.65 3.38 -24.21
N ILE A 191 -14.46 2.87 -23.90
CA ILE A 191 -13.49 2.40 -24.89
C ILE A 191 -13.96 1.10 -25.55
N PHE A 192 -14.32 0.09 -24.76
CA PHE A 192 -14.53 -1.27 -25.25
C PHE A 192 -15.98 -1.57 -25.66
N LEU A 193 -16.97 -0.91 -25.08
CA LEU A 193 -18.38 -1.10 -25.43
C LEU A 193 -18.88 -0.02 -26.39
N ASN A 194 -18.48 1.23 -26.18
CA ASN A 194 -19.03 2.37 -26.93
C ASN A 194 -18.09 2.89 -28.03
N ASN A 195 -16.89 2.32 -28.19
CA ASN A 195 -15.85 2.76 -29.12
C ASN A 195 -15.56 4.28 -29.07
N ASN A 196 -15.68 4.89 -27.88
CA ASN A 196 -15.45 6.32 -27.67
C ASN A 196 -14.34 6.56 -26.65
N PHE A 197 -13.13 6.83 -27.15
CA PHE A 197 -11.94 7.04 -26.33
C PHE A 197 -11.84 8.47 -25.75
N LEU A 198 -12.19 9.49 -26.54
CA LEU A 198 -12.12 10.90 -26.13
C LEU A 198 -13.49 11.35 -25.61
N ASN A 199 -13.81 10.91 -24.40
CA ASN A 199 -15.04 11.29 -23.70
C ASN A 199 -14.74 11.92 -22.33
N ASN A 200 -15.75 12.52 -21.70
CA ASN A 200 -15.69 13.07 -20.34
C ASN A 200 -15.09 12.06 -19.33
N ASN A 201 -15.26 10.76 -19.56
CA ASN A 201 -14.69 9.68 -18.75
C ASN A 201 -13.17 9.77 -18.61
N LEU A 202 -12.46 10.17 -19.69
CA LEU A 202 -11.00 10.35 -19.65
C LEU A 202 -10.63 11.53 -18.75
N LEU A 203 -11.35 12.64 -18.85
CA LEU A 203 -11.12 13.83 -18.04
C LEU A 203 -11.40 13.54 -16.55
N ILE A 204 -12.48 12.84 -16.25
CA ILE A 204 -12.85 12.42 -14.89
C ILE A 204 -11.78 11.47 -14.31
N PHE A 205 -11.28 10.52 -15.11
CA PHE A 205 -10.19 9.64 -14.72
C PHE A 205 -8.90 10.42 -14.41
N ILE A 206 -8.54 11.41 -15.23
CA ILE A 206 -7.38 12.28 -14.99
C ILE A 206 -7.56 13.08 -13.68
N ILE A 207 -8.73 13.67 -13.45
CA ILE A 207 -9.02 14.39 -12.18
C ILE A 207 -8.90 13.45 -10.98
N SER A 208 -9.46 12.24 -11.10
CA SER A 208 -9.38 11.21 -10.05
C SER A 208 -7.93 10.84 -9.74
N LEU A 209 -7.11 10.62 -10.77
CA LEU A 209 -5.67 10.39 -10.61
C LEU A 209 -4.98 11.55 -9.90
N LEU A 210 -5.27 12.80 -10.28
CA LEU A 210 -4.65 13.98 -9.66
C LEU A 210 -4.98 14.08 -8.16
N ILE A 211 -6.24 13.85 -7.77
CA ILE A 211 -6.68 13.89 -6.36
C ILE A 211 -5.96 12.81 -5.55
N VAL A 212 -5.88 11.58 -6.07
CA VAL A 212 -5.23 10.46 -5.38
C VAL A 212 -3.71 10.68 -5.31
N CYS A 213 -3.08 11.11 -6.40
CA CYS A 213 -1.66 11.46 -6.42
C CYS A 213 -1.33 12.53 -5.38
N PHE A 214 -2.11 13.61 -5.30
CA PHE A 214 -1.93 14.66 -4.29
C PHE A 214 -2.02 14.08 -2.87
N SER A 215 -3.04 13.24 -2.62
CA SER A 215 -3.27 12.60 -1.33
C SER A 215 -2.16 11.62 -0.91
N LEU A 216 -1.44 11.04 -1.89
CA LEU A 216 -0.31 10.15 -1.67
C LEU A 216 1.06 10.86 -1.68
N SER A 217 1.07 12.19 -1.84
CA SER A 217 2.29 13.00 -2.01
C SER A 217 2.47 13.97 -0.84
N PRO A 218 2.86 13.47 0.35
CA PRO A 218 2.95 14.32 1.53
C PRO A 218 3.92 15.49 1.37
N ASP A 219 5.05 15.31 0.67
CA ASP A 219 6.01 16.38 0.41
C ASP A 219 5.49 17.51 -0.50
N ILE A 220 4.55 17.19 -1.41
CA ILE A 220 3.88 18.21 -2.22
C ILE A 220 2.82 18.91 -1.39
N ALA A 221 2.00 18.13 -0.67
CA ALA A 221 0.95 18.66 0.18
C ALA A 221 1.51 19.58 1.28
N ASN A 222 2.66 19.22 1.87
CA ASN A 222 3.31 20.00 2.94
C ASN A 222 3.79 21.39 2.46
N LYS A 223 4.01 21.56 1.15
CA LYS A 223 4.39 22.86 0.56
C LYS A 223 3.20 23.77 0.29
N ILE A 224 1.99 23.20 0.21
CA ILE A 224 0.77 23.91 -0.18
C ILE A 224 -0.06 24.25 1.05
N LEU A 225 -0.07 23.37 2.04
CA LEU A 225 -0.92 23.49 3.22
C LEU A 225 -0.22 24.32 4.32
N PRO A 226 -0.98 25.07 5.14
CA PRO A 226 -0.43 25.96 6.16
C PRO A 226 -0.06 25.24 7.47
N PHE A 227 0.20 23.93 7.44
CA PHE A 227 0.51 23.11 8.61
C PHE A 227 1.49 21.98 8.24
N ASP A 228 2.29 21.54 9.21
CA ASP A 228 3.33 20.54 8.97
C ASP A 228 2.80 19.11 9.08
N LEU A 229 2.81 18.40 7.96
CA LEU A 229 2.37 17.01 7.80
C LEU A 229 3.24 15.96 8.51
N LYS A 230 4.43 16.34 8.97
CA LYS A 230 5.31 15.45 9.73
C LYS A 230 4.87 15.26 11.18
N THR A 231 4.02 16.15 11.67
CA THR A 231 3.39 16.06 12.98
C THR A 231 2.13 15.19 12.92
N THR A 232 1.78 14.53 14.03
CA THR A 232 0.55 13.73 14.12
C THR A 232 -0.71 14.56 13.93
N ASP A 233 -0.75 15.79 14.47
CA ASP A 233 -1.86 16.73 14.29
C ASP A 233 -1.99 17.19 12.82
N GLY A 234 -0.86 17.53 12.18
CA GLY A 234 -0.85 17.89 10.76
C GLY A 234 -1.30 16.73 9.86
N LEU A 235 -0.87 15.50 10.15
CA LEU A 235 -1.35 14.29 9.47
C LEU A 235 -2.88 14.17 9.60
N LEU A 236 -3.44 14.32 10.80
CA LEU A 236 -4.90 14.23 11.00
C LEU A 236 -5.67 15.31 10.22
N LYS A 237 -5.19 16.55 10.22
CA LYS A 237 -5.79 17.63 9.40
C LYS A 237 -5.76 17.28 7.92
N PHE A 238 -4.68 16.70 7.44
CA PHE A 238 -4.57 16.26 6.05
C PHE A 238 -5.56 15.15 5.70
N PHE A 239 -5.77 14.20 6.60
CA PHE A 239 -6.79 13.16 6.43
C PHE A 239 -8.18 13.76 6.23
N ILE A 240 -8.53 14.79 7.00
CA ILE A 240 -9.82 15.51 6.86
C ILE A 240 -9.91 16.19 5.49
N ILE A 241 -8.84 16.83 5.02
CA ILE A 241 -8.81 17.47 3.69
C ILE A 241 -8.94 16.43 2.59
N SER A 242 -8.15 15.36 2.63
CA SER A 242 -8.22 14.26 1.67
C SER A 242 -9.60 13.59 1.65
N PHE A 243 -10.25 13.44 2.81
CA PHE A 243 -11.63 12.95 2.90
C PHE A 243 -12.64 13.95 2.31
N SER A 244 -12.43 15.26 2.48
CA SER A 244 -13.29 16.27 1.87
C SER A 244 -13.15 16.26 0.35
N LEU A 245 -11.92 16.14 -0.17
CA LEU A 245 -11.64 15.96 -1.60
C LEU A 245 -12.25 14.67 -2.14
N PHE A 246 -12.23 13.60 -1.35
CA PHE A 246 -12.87 12.34 -1.68
C PHE A 246 -14.37 12.49 -1.90
N VAL A 247 -15.07 13.08 -0.93
CA VAL A 247 -16.52 13.31 -1.00
C VAL A 247 -16.86 14.20 -2.19
N GLY A 248 -16.10 15.29 -2.40
CA GLY A 248 -16.27 16.15 -3.57
C GLY A 248 -16.06 15.41 -4.90
N GLY A 249 -15.03 14.56 -4.98
CA GLY A 249 -14.76 13.72 -6.15
C GLY A 249 -15.87 12.70 -6.42
N LEU A 250 -16.41 12.07 -5.37
CA LEU A 250 -17.54 11.15 -5.48
C LEU A 250 -18.81 11.84 -5.98
N ILE A 251 -19.13 13.03 -5.47
CA ILE A 251 -20.28 13.81 -5.94
C ILE A 251 -20.15 14.15 -7.42
N LEU A 252 -18.94 14.54 -7.86
CA LEU A 252 -18.66 14.81 -9.27
C LEU A 252 -18.87 13.55 -10.12
N LEU A 253 -18.38 12.39 -9.67
CA LEU A 253 -18.60 11.11 -10.34
C LEU A 253 -20.10 10.80 -10.47
N MET A 254 -20.89 10.98 -9.41
CA MET A 254 -22.34 10.74 -9.41
C MET A 254 -23.14 11.68 -10.32
N HIS A 255 -22.61 12.86 -10.65
CA HIS A 255 -23.27 13.80 -11.57
C HIS A 255 -22.84 13.64 -13.02
N CYS A 256 -21.71 13.00 -13.29
CA CYS A 256 -21.17 12.83 -14.63
C CYS A 256 -21.50 11.47 -15.28
N TYR A 257 -21.85 10.46 -14.47
CA TYR A 257 -22.26 9.12 -14.91
C TYR A 257 -23.74 8.89 -14.61
#